data_AF-A0A8D9BAG8-F1
#
_entry.id   AF-A0A8D9BAG8-F1
#
_cell.length_a   1.000
_cell.length_b   1.000
_cell.length_c   1.000
_cell.angle_alpha   90.00
_cell.angle_beta   90.00
_cell.angle_gamma   90.00
#
_symmetry.space_group_name_H-M   'P 1'
#
loop_
_entity.id
_entity.type
_entity.pdbx_description
1 polymer ?
#
loop_
_entity_poly.entity_id
_entity_poly.type
_entity_poly.pdbx_seq_one_letter_code
_entity_poly.pdbx_strand_id
1 'polypeptide(L)'
;MFPPLRVDKEDEMECLIQGCNFLLRNISDEAFVYNRHGNPEYDFQLADPNIFPYLLVNIGSGVSIMKVESETQVERIGGTATGGGTFWGLGSLLTKAKGFDELLELAERGDHRHVDMLVRDIYGGDYKCLGLSGDLIASSFGKVCKQDTDEGQISEADLARSLLFVISNDIGQVASLYAMMHKVKKVYFGGYFLRNHPLSMHTISFSIKYWSKGAVQSLFLRHEGYLGAIGAFLRGAECDSDKYSWLENYVGSSGLQRQRQPSIFIEDSNVPVDQLELDCWKSLLTFCPLLRDPESYVPDVVDLNADLEAREYWLNCFKESVNKFAERAIASQPDSNTSQERARLFKEKYISRLDHLKQQPFAYGNLTVRSLLDTIEHYLKEFDFPDPYLEVSLI
;
A
#
# COMPACT_ATOMS: atom_id res chain seq x y z
N MET A 1 -30.56 -24.25 15.85
CA MET A 1 -29.23 -24.59 16.37
C MET A 1 -28.27 -24.35 15.22
N PHE A 2 -27.48 -23.28 15.26
CA PHE A 2 -26.50 -23.03 14.20
C PHE A 2 -25.52 -24.21 14.16
N PRO A 3 -25.07 -24.64 12.96
CA PRO A 3 -24.02 -25.64 12.89
C PRO A 3 -22.81 -25.17 13.70
N PRO A 4 -22.07 -26.09 14.35
CA PRO A 4 -20.89 -25.73 15.12
C PRO A 4 -19.88 -25.03 14.20
N LEU A 5 -19.28 -23.94 14.69
CA LEU A 5 -18.22 -23.23 13.98
C LEU A 5 -17.07 -24.21 13.72
N ARG A 6 -16.72 -24.38 12.44
CA ARG A 6 -15.55 -25.16 12.02
C ARG A 6 -14.40 -24.19 11.77
N VAL A 7 -13.23 -24.53 12.30
CA VAL A 7 -11.99 -23.76 12.11
C VAL A 7 -10.99 -24.68 11.43
N ASP A 8 -10.69 -24.37 10.17
CA ASP A 8 -9.63 -25.03 9.41
C ASP A 8 -8.35 -24.16 9.49
N LYS A 9 -7.19 -24.79 9.68
CA LYS A 9 -5.91 -24.10 9.83
C LYS A 9 -5.13 -24.21 8.53
N GLU A 10 -4.64 -23.08 8.04
CA GLU A 10 -3.78 -22.99 6.86
C GLU A 10 -2.36 -22.56 7.22
N ASP A 11 -1.40 -22.89 6.35
CA ASP A 11 -0.01 -22.46 6.51
C ASP A 11 0.14 -20.96 6.19
N GLU A 12 0.82 -20.24 7.08
CA GLU A 12 0.99 -18.79 6.96
C GLU A 12 1.73 -18.41 5.67
N MET A 13 2.81 -19.11 5.32
CA MET A 13 3.64 -18.75 4.17
C MET A 13 2.93 -19.06 2.87
N GLU A 14 2.23 -20.20 2.80
CA GLU A 14 1.42 -20.55 1.63
C GLU A 14 0.30 -19.52 1.41
N CYS A 15 -0.41 -19.12 2.46
CA CYS A 15 -1.43 -18.07 2.37
C CYS A 15 -0.84 -16.72 1.95
N LEU A 16 0.31 -16.32 2.51
CA LEU A 16 0.99 -15.08 2.12
C LEU A 16 1.33 -15.04 0.63
N ILE A 17 1.90 -16.12 0.09
CA ILE A 17 2.25 -16.18 -1.33
C ILE A 17 0.99 -16.21 -2.19
N GLN A 18 -0.03 -17.00 -1.81
CA GLN A 18 -1.27 -17.10 -2.57
C GLN A 18 -2.00 -15.75 -2.64
N GLY A 19 -2.11 -15.03 -1.51
CA GLY A 19 -2.70 -13.69 -1.50
C GLY A 19 -1.88 -12.66 -2.28
N CYS A 20 -0.54 -12.73 -2.21
CA CYS A 20 0.34 -11.87 -2.99
C CYS A 20 0.20 -12.10 -4.50
N ASN A 21 0.25 -13.36 -4.95
CA ASN A 21 0.06 -13.73 -6.36
C ASN A 21 -1.31 -13.28 -6.87
N PHE A 22 -2.35 -13.49 -6.07
CA PHE A 22 -3.70 -13.06 -6.39
C PHE A 22 -3.77 -11.55 -6.63
N LEU A 23 -3.28 -10.74 -5.69
CA LEU A 23 -3.35 -9.29 -5.80
C LEU A 23 -2.54 -8.78 -6.99
N LEU A 24 -1.30 -9.25 -7.17
CA LEU A 24 -0.43 -8.80 -8.26
C LEU A 24 -0.98 -9.11 -9.67
N ARG A 25 -1.78 -10.18 -9.80
CA ARG A 25 -2.37 -10.59 -11.08
C ARG A 25 -3.74 -10.00 -11.37
N ASN A 26 -4.52 -9.72 -10.31
CA ASN A 26 -5.94 -9.40 -10.47
C ASN A 26 -6.25 -7.94 -10.12
N ILE A 27 -5.45 -7.30 -9.27
CA ILE A 27 -5.71 -5.94 -8.79
C ILE A 27 -4.70 -5.00 -9.43
N SER A 28 -5.20 -4.13 -10.32
CA SER A 28 -4.37 -3.07 -10.91
C SER A 28 -4.00 -2.04 -9.85
N ASP A 29 -2.83 -1.42 -10.01
CA ASP A 29 -2.25 -0.49 -9.05
C ASP A 29 -1.95 -1.09 -7.68
N GLU A 30 -1.96 -2.43 -7.51
CA GLU A 30 -1.59 -3.06 -6.25
C GLU A 30 -0.14 -2.75 -5.87
N ALA A 31 0.76 -2.96 -6.82
CA ALA A 31 2.18 -2.77 -6.62
C ALA A 31 2.62 -1.39 -7.08
N PHE A 32 3.55 -0.77 -6.36
CA PHE A 32 4.08 0.53 -6.75
C PHE A 32 5.55 0.71 -6.36
N VAL A 33 6.23 1.60 -7.07
CA VAL A 33 7.56 2.11 -6.71
C VAL A 33 7.39 3.45 -6.02
N TYR A 34 8.02 3.61 -4.85
CA TYR A 34 8.03 4.88 -4.14
C TYR A 34 9.30 5.69 -4.47
N ASN A 35 9.11 6.87 -5.05
CA ASN A 35 10.16 7.80 -5.40
C ASN A 35 10.01 9.09 -4.57
N ARG A 36 10.81 9.21 -3.50
CA ARG A 36 10.83 10.43 -2.69
C ARG A 36 11.20 11.63 -3.56
N HIS A 37 10.32 12.65 -3.59
CA HIS A 37 10.43 13.84 -4.44
C HIS A 37 10.35 13.58 -5.96
N GLY A 38 9.85 12.41 -6.37
CA GLY A 38 9.50 12.12 -7.76
C GLY A 38 8.22 12.84 -8.19
N ASN A 39 7.98 12.91 -9.50
CA ASN A 39 6.70 13.34 -10.06
C ASN A 39 6.27 12.34 -11.15
N PRO A 40 5.35 11.40 -10.88
CA PRO A 40 4.65 11.19 -9.61
C PRO A 40 5.56 10.60 -8.50
N GLU A 41 5.19 10.79 -7.22
CA GLU A 41 5.90 10.17 -6.07
C GLU A 41 5.65 8.66 -5.98
N TYR A 42 4.49 8.21 -6.43
CA TYR A 42 4.06 6.82 -6.45
C TYR A 42 3.89 6.40 -7.92
N ASP A 43 4.64 5.38 -8.32
CA ASP A 43 4.59 4.83 -9.68
C ASP A 43 3.93 3.44 -9.61
N PHE A 44 2.61 3.42 -9.82
CA PHE A 44 1.77 2.23 -9.72
C PHE A 44 1.92 1.34 -10.95
N GLN A 45 1.94 0.03 -10.73
CA GLN A 45 2.08 -0.99 -11.75
C GLN A 45 0.71 -1.57 -12.09
N LEU A 46 0.48 -1.79 -13.39
CA LEU A 46 -0.67 -2.55 -13.85
C LEU A 46 -0.55 -4.02 -13.41
N ALA A 47 -1.70 -4.67 -13.24
CA ALA A 47 -1.73 -6.10 -12.99
C ALA A 47 -1.10 -6.85 -14.17
N ASP A 48 -0.20 -7.79 -13.87
CA ASP A 48 0.57 -8.54 -14.87
C ASP A 48 0.38 -10.04 -14.61
N PRO A 49 -0.01 -10.86 -15.59
CA PRO A 49 -0.04 -12.32 -15.42
C PRO A 49 1.37 -12.90 -15.16
N ASN A 50 2.43 -12.24 -15.63
CA ASN A 50 3.83 -12.68 -15.57
C ASN A 50 4.60 -12.04 -14.41
N ILE A 51 4.20 -12.34 -13.18
CA ILE A 51 4.82 -11.79 -11.97
C ILE A 51 6.15 -12.42 -11.56
N PHE A 52 6.45 -13.64 -12.06
CA PHE A 52 7.61 -14.42 -11.63
C PHE A 52 8.89 -14.14 -12.46
N PRO A 53 10.09 -14.37 -11.90
CA PRO A 53 10.37 -14.64 -10.49
C PRO A 53 10.44 -13.35 -9.66
N TYR A 54 10.11 -13.42 -8.38
CA TYR A 54 10.23 -12.31 -7.45
C TYR A 54 10.64 -12.76 -6.05
N LEU A 55 11.11 -11.81 -5.23
CA LEU A 55 11.26 -12.03 -3.79
C LEU A 55 10.13 -11.34 -3.04
N LEU A 56 9.50 -12.03 -2.09
CA LEU A 56 8.62 -11.42 -1.09
C LEU A 56 9.41 -11.24 0.20
N VAL A 57 9.54 -9.99 0.66
CA VAL A 57 10.10 -9.65 1.97
C VAL A 57 8.93 -9.28 2.87
N ASN A 58 8.46 -10.23 3.67
CA ASN A 58 7.35 -10.02 4.59
C ASN A 58 7.88 -9.50 5.93
N ILE A 59 7.54 -8.25 6.27
CA ILE A 59 8.01 -7.53 7.47
C ILE A 59 6.88 -7.49 8.52
N GLY A 60 6.91 -8.46 9.43
CA GLY A 60 6.04 -8.52 10.60
C GLY A 60 6.82 -8.22 11.89
N SER A 61 6.60 -9.02 12.95
CA SER A 61 7.42 -8.96 14.17
C SER A 61 8.90 -9.22 13.87
N GLY A 62 9.17 -10.23 13.03
CA GLY A 62 10.45 -10.45 12.36
C GLY A 62 10.30 -10.29 10.85
N VAL A 63 11.29 -10.75 10.08
CA VAL A 63 11.30 -10.66 8.62
C VAL A 63 11.53 -12.03 8.01
N SER A 64 10.69 -12.41 7.05
CA SER A 64 10.85 -13.61 6.23
C SER A 64 11.05 -13.22 4.77
N ILE A 65 12.02 -13.85 4.12
CA ILE A 65 12.36 -13.60 2.71
C ILE A 65 12.07 -14.88 1.93
N MET A 66 11.09 -14.80 1.05
CA MET A 66 10.62 -15.89 0.21
C MET A 66 11.05 -15.63 -1.22
N LYS A 67 11.62 -16.65 -1.87
CA LYS A 67 11.84 -16.69 -3.31
C LYS A 67 10.66 -17.38 -3.96
N VAL A 68 10.04 -16.72 -4.93
CA VAL A 68 8.88 -17.25 -5.65
C VAL A 68 9.24 -17.34 -7.13
N GLU A 69 9.39 -18.58 -7.61
CA GLU A 69 9.72 -18.86 -9.02
C GLU A 69 8.49 -19.26 -9.84
N SER A 70 7.47 -19.79 -9.18
CA SER A 70 6.16 -20.09 -9.74
C SER A 70 5.14 -20.24 -8.60
N GLU A 71 3.87 -20.48 -8.94
CA GLU A 71 2.80 -20.77 -7.96
C GLU A 71 3.17 -21.90 -6.98
N THR A 72 3.88 -22.91 -7.46
CA THR A 72 4.20 -24.11 -6.67
C THR A 72 5.66 -24.15 -6.21
N GLN A 73 6.51 -23.26 -6.73
CA GLN A 73 7.93 -23.22 -6.41
C GLN A 73 8.22 -22.00 -5.55
N VAL A 74 8.09 -22.21 -4.24
CA VAL A 74 8.29 -21.23 -3.19
C VAL A 74 9.34 -21.75 -2.23
N GLU A 75 10.33 -20.93 -1.89
CA GLU A 75 11.38 -21.27 -0.94
C GLU A 75 11.61 -20.12 0.04
N ARG A 76 11.63 -20.41 1.35
CA ARG A 76 12.11 -19.45 2.35
C ARG A 76 13.63 -19.42 2.35
N ILE A 77 14.20 -18.51 1.58
CA ILE A 77 15.66 -18.39 1.40
C ILE A 77 16.35 -17.67 2.56
N GLY A 78 15.61 -16.92 3.38
CA GLY A 78 16.21 -16.15 4.47
C GLY A 78 15.23 -15.41 5.35
N GLY A 79 15.79 -14.55 6.19
CA GLY A 79 15.04 -13.69 7.10
C GLY A 79 15.95 -13.02 8.12
N THR A 80 15.38 -12.12 8.92
CA THR A 80 16.07 -11.50 10.05
C THR A 80 15.11 -11.33 11.22
N ALA A 81 15.65 -11.35 12.44
CA ALA A 81 14.88 -11.07 13.66
C ALA A 81 14.66 -9.56 13.87
N THR A 82 15.39 -8.70 13.14
CA THR A 82 15.31 -7.22 13.18
C THR A 82 14.13 -6.70 12.36
N GLY A 83 12.91 -7.04 12.79
CA GLY A 83 11.66 -6.61 12.15
C GLY A 83 10.93 -5.49 12.91
N GLY A 84 9.62 -5.38 12.68
CA GLY A 84 8.76 -4.41 13.35
C GLY A 84 8.63 -4.63 14.87
N GLY A 85 8.78 -5.88 15.32
CA GLY A 85 8.82 -6.20 16.74
C GLY A 85 10.05 -5.63 17.45
N THR A 86 11.20 -5.59 16.75
CA THR A 86 12.42 -4.95 17.25
C THR A 86 12.26 -3.44 17.29
N PHE A 87 11.66 -2.83 16.25
CA PHE A 87 11.37 -1.40 16.22
C PHE A 87 10.47 -0.99 17.40
N TRP A 88 9.37 -1.72 17.59
CA TRP A 88 8.45 -1.44 18.67
C TRP A 88 9.09 -1.68 20.04
N GLY A 89 9.72 -2.85 20.24
CA GLY A 89 10.32 -3.22 21.52
C GLY A 89 11.41 -2.25 21.97
N LEU A 90 12.38 -1.95 21.09
CA LEU A 90 13.44 -0.98 21.41
C LEU A 90 12.90 0.44 21.47
N GLY A 91 11.97 0.82 20.59
CA GLY A 91 11.34 2.14 20.62
C GLY A 91 10.62 2.42 21.95
N SER A 92 9.90 1.44 22.49
CA SER A 92 9.25 1.53 23.80
C SER A 92 10.22 1.55 24.99
N LEU A 93 11.45 1.06 24.82
CA LEU A 93 12.51 1.17 25.84
C LEU A 93 13.23 2.52 25.77
N LEU A 94 13.40 3.06 24.55
CA LEU A 94 14.17 4.28 24.29
C LEU A 94 13.34 5.57 24.36
N THR A 95 12.01 5.46 24.30
CA THR A 95 11.09 6.61 24.25
C THR A 95 9.89 6.39 25.16
N LYS A 96 9.11 7.44 25.40
CA LYS A 96 7.85 7.37 26.17
C LYS A 96 6.64 6.98 25.31
N ALA A 97 6.82 6.66 24.04
CA ALA A 97 5.74 6.30 23.14
C ALA A 97 5.03 5.02 23.60
N LYS A 98 3.70 5.05 23.57
CA LYS A 98 2.83 3.98 24.06
C LYS A 98 2.39 3.01 22.97
N GLY A 99 2.65 3.34 21.70
CA GLY A 99 2.21 2.53 20.57
C GLY A 99 3.12 2.67 19.36
N PHE A 100 2.92 1.74 18.42
CA PHE A 100 3.68 1.69 17.17
C PHE A 100 3.50 2.95 16.31
N ASP A 101 2.27 3.47 16.20
CA ASP A 101 1.98 4.67 15.41
C ASP A 101 2.64 5.92 16.02
N GLU A 102 2.59 6.05 17.35
CA GLU A 102 3.26 7.16 18.06
C GLU A 102 4.79 7.11 17.85
N LEU A 103 5.39 5.92 17.83
CA LEU A 103 6.81 5.75 17.50
C LEU A 103 7.13 6.19 16.06
N LEU A 104 6.27 5.86 15.10
CA LEU A 104 6.43 6.27 13.71
C LEU A 104 6.28 7.80 13.57
N GLU A 105 5.31 8.41 14.25
CA GLU A 105 5.14 9.86 14.29
C GLU A 105 6.34 10.58 14.93
N LEU A 106 6.91 10.02 16.00
CA LEU A 106 8.15 10.52 16.60
C LEU A 106 9.30 10.42 15.61
N ALA A 107 9.46 9.26 14.98
CA ALA A 107 10.47 9.05 13.97
C ALA A 107 10.32 10.07 12.84
N GLU A 108 9.10 10.39 12.38
CA GLU A 108 8.84 11.39 11.34
C GLU A 108 9.29 12.82 11.67
N ARG A 109 9.41 13.18 12.95
CA ARG A 109 9.85 14.51 13.40
C ARG A 109 11.32 14.56 13.79
N GLY A 110 11.94 13.41 14.03
CA GLY A 110 13.32 13.31 14.47
C GLY A 110 14.35 13.55 13.38
N ASP A 111 15.57 13.81 13.82
CA ASP A 111 16.78 13.94 13.02
C ASP A 111 17.84 12.95 13.50
N HIS A 112 18.06 11.89 12.70
CA HIS A 112 19.01 10.84 13.03
C HIS A 112 20.46 11.35 13.15
N ARG A 113 20.80 12.51 12.57
CA ARG A 113 22.16 13.04 12.53
C ARG A 113 22.68 13.44 13.91
N HIS A 114 21.81 13.64 14.90
CA HIS A 114 22.21 13.85 16.29
C HIS A 114 22.65 12.55 16.98
N VAL A 115 22.17 11.39 16.51
CA VAL A 115 22.36 10.07 17.14
C VAL A 115 23.38 9.22 16.37
N ASP A 116 23.32 9.25 15.04
CA ASP A 116 24.13 8.44 14.15
C ASP A 116 25.45 9.11 13.79
N MET A 117 26.49 8.30 13.69
CA MET A 117 27.78 8.72 13.17
C MET A 117 27.82 8.49 11.65
N LEU A 118 28.00 9.57 10.90
CA LEU A 118 28.07 9.57 9.44
C LEU A 118 29.50 9.40 8.95
N VAL A 119 29.68 9.05 7.68
CA VAL A 119 31.00 8.98 7.02
C VAL A 119 31.74 10.31 7.17
N ARG A 120 31.06 11.45 7.00
CA ARG A 120 31.67 12.77 7.18
C ARG A 120 32.19 13.03 8.59
N ASP A 121 31.60 12.42 9.62
CA ASP A 121 32.03 12.59 11.01
C ASP A 121 33.35 11.86 11.28
N ILE A 122 33.72 10.89 10.44
CA ILE A 122 34.96 10.13 10.52
C ILE A 122 36.03 10.72 9.58
N TYR A 123 35.64 11.06 8.35
CA TYR A 123 36.58 11.42 7.28
C TYR A 123 36.60 12.91 6.92
N GLY A 124 35.76 13.74 7.54
CA GLY A 124 35.64 15.18 7.26
C GLY A 124 34.91 15.52 5.95
N GLY A 125 34.31 14.54 5.28
CA GLY A 125 33.60 14.69 4.02
C GLY A 125 33.31 13.32 3.36
N ASP A 126 33.19 13.30 2.04
CA ASP A 126 33.05 12.05 1.27
C ASP A 126 34.30 11.18 1.36
N TYR A 127 34.12 9.86 1.49
CA TYR A 127 35.23 8.92 1.36
C TYR A 127 35.38 8.46 -0.09
N LYS A 128 35.98 9.35 -0.91
CA LYS A 128 36.09 9.20 -2.38
C LYS A 128 36.76 7.91 -2.84
N CYS A 129 37.75 7.41 -2.11
CA CYS A 129 38.49 6.18 -2.47
C CYS A 129 37.56 4.96 -2.59
N LEU A 130 36.56 4.87 -1.70
CA LEU A 130 35.58 3.78 -1.68
C LEU A 130 34.21 4.19 -2.24
N GLY A 131 34.07 5.44 -2.72
CA GLY A 131 32.82 5.96 -3.26
C GLY A 131 31.71 6.14 -2.22
N LEU A 132 32.05 6.31 -0.93
CA LEU A 132 31.04 6.52 0.11
C LEU A 132 30.72 8.01 0.25
N SER A 133 29.44 8.36 0.13
CA SER A 133 28.95 9.72 0.42
C SER A 133 29.15 10.07 1.89
N GLY A 134 29.51 11.32 2.18
CA GLY A 134 29.65 11.84 3.52
C GLY A 134 28.35 11.78 4.34
N ASP A 135 27.19 11.73 3.69
CA ASP A 135 25.88 11.63 4.35
C ASP A 135 25.45 10.19 4.67
N LEU A 136 26.24 9.20 4.26
CA LEU A 136 25.98 7.81 4.57
C LEU A 136 26.22 7.55 6.07
N ILE A 137 25.33 6.78 6.70
CA ILE A 137 25.51 6.33 8.08
C ILE A 137 26.68 5.34 8.11
N ALA A 138 27.71 5.66 8.89
CA ALA A 138 28.86 4.79 9.11
C ALA A 138 28.67 3.90 10.34
N SER A 139 28.08 4.45 11.40
CA SER A 139 27.73 3.72 12.62
C SER A 139 26.46 4.28 13.23
N SER A 140 25.38 3.50 13.18
CA SER A 140 24.13 3.84 13.84
C SER A 140 24.29 3.93 15.35
N PHE A 141 23.63 4.90 15.99
CA PHE A 141 23.81 5.23 17.41
C PHE A 141 25.26 5.58 17.83
N GLY A 142 26.18 5.74 16.87
CA GLY A 142 27.61 5.89 17.15
C GLY A 142 27.99 7.17 17.88
N LYS A 143 27.15 8.22 17.84
CA LYS A 143 27.41 9.47 18.59
C LYS A 143 27.09 9.32 20.07
N VAL A 144 26.12 8.48 20.41
CA VAL A 144 25.70 8.23 21.81
C VAL A 144 26.84 7.64 22.65
N CYS A 145 27.75 6.89 22.03
CA CYS A 145 28.90 6.30 22.74
C CYS A 145 29.99 7.32 23.11
N LYS A 146 29.94 8.56 22.62
CA LYS A 146 30.93 9.60 22.96
C LYS A 146 30.49 10.31 24.23
N GLN A 147 31.39 10.42 25.22
CA GLN A 147 31.09 11.07 26.50
C GLN A 147 30.90 12.60 26.38
N ASP A 148 31.23 13.21 25.24
CA ASP A 148 31.10 14.64 24.96
C ASP A 148 29.76 15.04 24.30
N THR A 149 28.84 14.11 24.07
CA THR A 149 27.48 14.50 23.68
C THR A 149 26.77 15.07 24.89
N ASP A 150 26.52 16.39 24.89
CA ASP A 150 25.60 17.03 25.82
C ASP A 150 24.29 16.23 25.83
N GLU A 151 24.01 15.51 26.92
CA GLU A 151 22.81 14.67 27.09
C GLU A 151 21.50 15.45 26.84
N GLY A 152 21.54 16.78 26.84
CA GLY A 152 20.43 17.67 26.51
C GLY A 152 20.14 17.89 25.02
N GLN A 153 20.94 17.37 24.08
CA GLN A 153 20.75 17.59 22.63
C GLN A 153 20.02 16.47 21.90
N ILE A 154 19.95 15.24 22.45
CA ILE A 154 19.31 14.11 21.78
C ILE A 154 17.84 14.01 22.21
N SER A 155 16.92 14.19 21.27
CA SER A 155 15.49 14.04 21.55
C SER A 155 15.02 12.59 21.39
N GLU A 156 13.90 12.22 22.04
CA GLU A 156 13.24 10.92 21.84
C GLU A 156 12.86 10.70 20.36
N ALA A 157 12.53 11.78 19.64
CA ALA A 157 12.25 11.74 18.21
C ALA A 157 13.49 11.36 17.39
N ASP A 158 14.67 11.88 17.75
CA ASP A 158 15.94 11.53 17.08
C ASP A 158 16.30 10.06 17.28
N LEU A 159 16.08 9.54 18.50
CA LEU A 159 16.26 8.11 18.81
C LEU A 159 15.31 7.24 17.98
N ALA A 160 14.02 7.60 17.91
CA ALA A 160 13.03 6.89 17.11
C ALA A 160 13.39 6.91 15.61
N ARG A 161 13.86 8.06 15.09
CA ARG A 161 14.31 8.19 13.70
C ARG A 161 15.52 7.29 13.41
N SER A 162 16.55 7.36 14.25
CA SER A 162 17.76 6.53 14.09
C SER A 162 17.41 5.04 14.13
N LEU A 163 16.56 4.62 15.08
CA LEU A 163 16.09 3.24 15.18
C LEU A 163 15.35 2.77 13.91
N LEU A 164 14.45 3.62 13.38
CA LEU A 164 13.72 3.31 12.14
C LEU A 164 14.67 3.15 10.95
N PHE A 165 15.70 3.98 10.87
CA PHE A 165 16.73 3.91 9.84
C PHE A 165 17.60 2.66 9.96
N VAL A 166 17.99 2.26 11.17
CA VAL A 166 18.75 1.00 11.39
C VAL A 166 17.97 -0.17 10.82
N ILE A 167 16.72 -0.32 11.23
CA ILE A 167 15.89 -1.47 10.87
C ILE A 167 15.58 -1.46 9.37
N SER A 168 15.20 -0.30 8.82
CA SER A 168 14.88 -0.17 7.40
C SER A 168 16.10 -0.41 6.50
N ASN A 169 17.28 0.09 6.88
CA ASN A 169 18.52 -0.12 6.12
C ASN A 169 18.97 -1.58 6.16
N ASP A 170 18.90 -2.22 7.33
CA ASP A 170 19.25 -3.64 7.51
C ASP A 170 18.34 -4.54 6.67
N ILE A 171 17.03 -4.32 6.72
CA ILE A 171 16.06 -5.02 5.87
C ILE A 171 16.38 -4.82 4.39
N GLY A 172 16.61 -3.58 3.95
CA GLY A 172 16.95 -3.27 2.57
C GLY A 172 18.27 -3.92 2.11
N GLN A 173 19.28 -3.97 2.99
CA GLN A 173 20.57 -4.57 2.70
C GLN A 173 20.44 -6.09 2.58
N VAL A 174 19.79 -6.75 3.54
CA VAL A 174 19.57 -8.20 3.52
C VAL A 174 18.73 -8.60 2.30
N ALA A 175 17.66 -7.86 2.00
CA ALA A 175 16.86 -8.09 0.81
C ALA A 175 17.68 -7.93 -0.48
N SER A 176 18.52 -6.89 -0.58
CA SER A 176 19.41 -6.70 -1.72
C SER A 176 20.41 -7.85 -1.88
N LEU A 177 20.97 -8.37 -0.79
CA LEU A 177 21.92 -9.47 -0.85
C LEU A 177 21.25 -10.74 -1.41
N TYR A 178 20.09 -11.12 -0.88
CA TYR A 178 19.35 -12.28 -1.38
C TYR A 178 18.90 -12.10 -2.83
N ALA A 179 18.40 -10.91 -3.20
CA ALA A 179 18.01 -10.61 -4.58
C ALA A 179 19.18 -10.80 -5.55
N MET A 180 20.35 -10.25 -5.21
CA MET A 180 21.57 -10.38 -6.02
C MET A 180 22.10 -11.82 -6.08
N MET A 181 22.11 -12.53 -4.95
CA MET A 181 22.56 -13.93 -4.87
C MET A 181 21.69 -14.86 -5.74
N HIS A 182 20.37 -14.68 -5.70
CA HIS A 182 19.42 -15.48 -6.46
C HIS A 182 19.10 -14.92 -7.86
N LYS A 183 19.76 -13.81 -8.26
CA LYS A 183 19.58 -13.14 -9.56
C LYS A 183 18.13 -12.71 -9.83
N VAL A 184 17.40 -12.33 -8.78
CA VAL A 184 16.02 -11.84 -8.86
C VAL A 184 16.04 -10.32 -8.89
N LYS A 185 15.30 -9.73 -9.84
CA LYS A 185 15.28 -8.27 -10.06
C LYS A 185 14.17 -7.55 -9.31
N LYS A 186 13.04 -8.22 -9.04
CA LYS A 186 11.88 -7.63 -8.38
C LYS A 186 11.80 -8.10 -6.92
N VAL A 187 11.72 -7.15 -6.00
CA VAL A 187 11.54 -7.42 -4.57
C VAL A 187 10.29 -6.70 -4.10
N TYR A 188 9.27 -7.46 -3.71
CA TYR A 188 8.04 -6.94 -3.12
C TYR A 188 8.15 -6.93 -1.61
N PHE A 189 7.78 -5.81 -1.01
CA PHE A 189 7.70 -5.66 0.44
C PHE A 189 6.25 -5.80 0.89
N GLY A 190 6.03 -6.75 1.81
CA GLY A 190 4.76 -6.98 2.46
C GLY A 190 4.88 -6.88 3.98
N GLY A 191 3.77 -7.13 4.68
CA GLY A 191 3.69 -7.08 6.13
C GLY A 191 3.32 -5.70 6.67
N TYR A 192 2.93 -5.65 7.95
CA TYR A 192 2.29 -4.49 8.56
C TYR A 192 3.25 -3.50 9.24
N PHE A 193 4.55 -3.61 8.95
CA PHE A 193 5.58 -2.71 9.47
C PHE A 193 5.64 -1.39 8.71
N LEU A 194 5.58 -1.43 7.38
CA LEU A 194 5.79 -0.24 6.56
C LEU A 194 4.63 0.73 6.69
N ARG A 195 3.39 0.23 6.70
CA ARG A 195 2.14 1.00 6.75
C ARG A 195 2.21 2.21 5.82
N ASN A 196 2.75 2.02 4.61
CA ASN A 196 3.18 3.06 3.65
C ASN A 196 3.78 4.34 4.25
N HIS A 197 4.53 4.25 5.35
CA HIS A 197 5.29 5.40 5.83
C HIS A 197 6.34 5.75 4.78
N PRO A 198 6.26 6.96 4.16
CA PRO A 198 7.15 7.33 3.06
C PRO A 198 8.63 7.26 3.44
N LEU A 199 8.93 7.49 4.72
CA LEU A 199 10.28 7.40 5.24
C LEU A 199 10.86 5.98 5.17
N SER A 200 10.11 4.98 5.65
CA SER A 200 10.55 3.58 5.66
C SER A 200 10.71 3.06 4.23
N MET A 201 9.72 3.34 3.38
CA MET A 201 9.76 3.00 1.95
C MET A 201 10.94 3.64 1.24
N HIS A 202 11.19 4.94 1.49
CA HIS A 202 12.35 5.64 0.95
C HIS A 202 13.67 4.98 1.38
N THR A 203 13.80 4.68 2.68
CA THR A 203 15.04 4.16 3.25
C THR A 203 15.36 2.77 2.70
N ILE A 204 14.35 1.89 2.61
CA ILE A 204 14.48 0.57 2.00
C ILE A 204 14.84 0.69 0.51
N SER A 205 14.12 1.54 -0.23
CA SER A 205 14.36 1.74 -1.67
C SER A 205 15.76 2.28 -1.94
N PHE A 206 16.20 3.23 -1.13
CA PHE A 206 17.55 3.77 -1.18
C PHE A 206 18.59 2.68 -0.88
N SER A 207 18.42 1.91 0.20
CA SER A 207 19.33 0.83 0.59
C SER A 207 19.47 -0.22 -0.53
N ILE A 208 18.35 -0.70 -1.09
CA ILE A 208 18.37 -1.64 -2.22
C ILE A 208 19.09 -1.04 -3.43
N LYS A 209 18.71 0.18 -3.84
CA LYS A 209 19.31 0.82 -5.02
C LYS A 209 20.81 1.02 -4.84
N TYR A 210 21.23 1.40 -3.64
CA TYR A 210 22.63 1.60 -3.27
C TYR A 210 23.43 0.30 -3.35
N TRP A 211 22.99 -0.76 -2.65
CA TRP A 211 23.72 -2.03 -2.58
C TRP A 211 23.66 -2.85 -3.88
N SER A 212 22.55 -2.80 -4.61
CA SER A 212 22.40 -3.48 -5.90
C SER A 212 22.96 -2.69 -7.09
N LYS A 213 23.42 -1.44 -6.87
CA LYS A 213 23.78 -0.50 -7.94
C LYS A 213 22.65 -0.30 -8.98
N GLY A 214 21.41 -0.32 -8.51
CA GLY A 214 20.20 -0.20 -9.33
C GLY A 214 19.82 -1.45 -10.12
N ALA A 215 20.46 -2.59 -9.89
CA ALA A 215 20.11 -3.85 -10.56
C ALA A 215 18.80 -4.48 -10.04
N VAL A 216 18.38 -4.10 -8.83
CA VAL A 216 17.20 -4.63 -8.15
C VAL A 216 16.21 -3.49 -7.92
N GLN A 217 14.94 -3.75 -8.21
CA GLN A 217 13.82 -2.85 -8.01
C GLN A 217 13.04 -3.27 -6.76
N SER A 218 12.85 -2.32 -5.85
CA SER A 218 11.95 -2.45 -4.69
C SER A 218 10.55 -2.01 -5.08
N LEU A 219 9.56 -2.86 -4.80
CA LEU A 219 8.13 -2.58 -4.98
C LEU A 219 7.41 -2.75 -3.63
N PHE A 220 6.41 -1.93 -3.40
CA PHE A 220 5.54 -1.96 -2.23
C PHE A 220 4.12 -2.36 -2.65
N LEU A 221 3.34 -2.85 -1.70
CA LEU A 221 2.00 -3.38 -1.93
C LEU A 221 0.97 -2.52 -1.19
N ARG A 222 -0.11 -2.13 -1.88
CA ARG A 222 -1.21 -1.39 -1.24
C ARG A 222 -1.85 -2.18 -0.12
N HIS A 223 -1.93 -3.50 -0.24
CA HIS A 223 -2.52 -4.41 0.74
C HIS A 223 -1.48 -5.26 1.46
N GLU A 224 -0.28 -4.69 1.71
CA GLU A 224 0.85 -5.37 2.35
C GLU A 224 0.49 -6.14 3.64
N GLY A 225 -0.48 -5.65 4.43
CA GLY A 225 -0.92 -6.27 5.68
C GLY A 225 -1.95 -7.41 5.52
N TYR A 226 -2.57 -7.57 4.35
CA TYR A 226 -3.72 -8.47 4.16
C TYR A 226 -3.38 -9.75 3.40
N LEU A 227 -2.15 -9.91 2.92
CA LEU A 227 -1.74 -11.02 2.05
C LEU A 227 -2.15 -12.40 2.62
N GLY A 228 -1.87 -12.65 3.90
CA GLY A 228 -2.21 -13.92 4.54
C GLY A 228 -3.72 -14.15 4.69
N ALA A 229 -4.47 -13.11 5.03
CA ALA A 229 -5.93 -13.20 5.16
C ALA A 229 -6.60 -13.49 3.81
N ILE A 230 -6.13 -12.82 2.74
CA ILE A 230 -6.60 -13.04 1.37
C ILE A 230 -6.29 -14.46 0.93
N GLY A 231 -5.07 -14.96 1.16
CA GLY A 231 -4.72 -16.33 0.82
C GLY A 231 -5.58 -17.37 1.52
N ALA A 232 -5.84 -17.19 2.82
CA ALA A 232 -6.72 -18.06 3.59
C ALA A 232 -8.17 -18.03 3.07
N PHE A 233 -8.67 -16.83 2.73
CA PHE A 233 -9.99 -16.66 2.12
C PHE A 233 -10.11 -17.40 0.79
N LEU A 234 -9.11 -17.26 -0.10
CA LEU A 234 -9.12 -17.90 -1.42
C LEU A 234 -9.10 -19.43 -1.32
N ARG A 235 -8.41 -20.01 -0.33
CA ARG A 235 -8.45 -21.46 -0.06
C ARG A 235 -9.83 -21.91 0.39
N GLY A 236 -10.41 -21.21 1.36
CA GLY A 236 -11.73 -21.54 1.89
C GLY A 236 -12.86 -21.36 0.86
N ALA A 237 -12.70 -20.42 -0.08
CA ALA A 237 -13.69 -20.15 -1.12
C ALA A 237 -13.62 -21.14 -2.30
N GLU A 238 -12.61 -22.03 -2.36
CA GLU A 238 -12.33 -22.90 -3.51
C GLU A 238 -12.34 -22.14 -4.86
N CYS A 239 -11.96 -20.86 -4.83
CA CYS A 239 -12.06 -19.98 -5.98
C CYS A 239 -10.88 -20.20 -6.92
N ASP A 240 -11.16 -20.65 -8.14
CA ASP A 240 -10.21 -20.58 -9.26
C ASP A 240 -10.12 -19.11 -9.73
N SER A 241 -9.23 -18.34 -9.10
CA SER A 241 -9.11 -16.89 -9.32
C SER A 241 -8.92 -16.53 -10.79
N ASP A 242 -8.26 -17.40 -11.56
CA ASP A 242 -7.90 -17.17 -12.96
C ASP A 242 -9.12 -17.20 -13.91
N LYS A 243 -10.28 -17.68 -13.44
CA LYS A 243 -11.54 -17.70 -14.20
C LYS A 243 -12.43 -16.49 -13.95
N TYR A 244 -12.09 -15.67 -12.97
CA TYR A 244 -12.92 -14.57 -12.50
C TYR A 244 -12.21 -13.23 -12.67
N SER A 245 -13.00 -12.16 -12.71
CA SER A 245 -12.47 -10.81 -12.67
C SER A 245 -12.76 -10.21 -11.31
N TRP A 246 -11.75 -9.61 -10.72
CA TRP A 246 -11.83 -9.05 -9.38
C TRP A 246 -11.69 -7.54 -9.46
N LEU A 247 -12.55 -6.85 -8.72
CA LEU A 247 -12.49 -5.41 -8.58
C LEU A 247 -12.35 -5.08 -7.10
N GLU A 248 -11.41 -4.19 -6.80
CA GLU A 248 -11.24 -3.66 -5.45
C GLU A 248 -12.29 -2.56 -5.22
N ASN A 249 -13.08 -2.71 -4.16
CA ASN A 249 -14.05 -1.72 -3.74
C ASN A 249 -13.55 -0.94 -2.52
N TYR A 250 -13.71 0.37 -2.56
CA TYR A 250 -13.62 1.29 -1.41
C TYR A 250 -12.33 1.43 -0.63
N VAL A 251 -11.29 0.66 -0.93
CA VAL A 251 -10.17 0.57 0.00
C VAL A 251 -9.06 1.54 -0.36
N GLY A 252 -8.81 2.46 0.58
CA GLY A 252 -7.56 3.20 0.61
C GLY A 252 -6.51 2.29 1.20
N SER A 253 -5.31 2.28 0.62
CA SER A 253 -4.21 1.50 1.16
C SER A 253 -4.02 1.84 2.65
N SER A 254 -3.85 0.83 3.50
CA SER A 254 -3.78 0.98 4.97
C SER A 254 -2.71 1.99 5.44
N GLY A 255 -1.72 2.29 4.58
CA GLY A 255 -0.72 3.31 4.86
C GLY A 255 -0.87 4.67 4.18
N LEU A 256 -1.80 4.83 3.23
CA LEU A 256 -2.04 6.12 2.55
C LEU A 256 -3.13 6.96 3.24
N GLN A 257 -3.75 6.43 4.30
CA GLN A 257 -4.76 7.13 5.08
C GLN A 257 -4.11 8.14 6.05
N ARG A 258 -4.15 9.44 5.69
CA ARG A 258 -3.84 10.52 6.65
C ARG A 258 -5.00 10.86 7.59
N GLN A 259 -6.21 10.40 7.27
CA GLN A 259 -7.38 10.55 8.12
C GLN A 259 -8.09 9.20 8.20
N ARG A 260 -8.12 8.64 9.41
CA ARG A 260 -8.91 7.48 9.78
C ARG A 260 -10.31 7.66 9.19
N GLN A 261 -10.69 6.80 8.23
CA GLN A 261 -12.12 6.57 8.04
C GLN A 261 -12.68 6.11 9.39
N PRO A 262 -13.92 6.47 9.75
CA PRO A 262 -14.52 5.95 10.95
C PRO A 262 -14.50 4.43 10.85
N SER A 263 -13.70 3.79 11.70
CA SER A 263 -13.64 2.34 11.80
C SER A 263 -15.06 1.82 11.90
N ILE A 264 -15.41 0.81 11.10
CA ILE A 264 -16.70 0.15 11.28
C ILE A 264 -16.58 -0.60 12.60
N PHE A 265 -17.38 -0.18 13.56
CA PHE A 265 -17.55 -0.92 14.80
C PHE A 265 -18.48 -2.08 14.49
N ILE A 266 -18.03 -3.30 14.76
CA ILE A 266 -18.96 -4.44 14.82
C ILE A 266 -19.99 -4.06 15.89
N GLU A 267 -21.28 -4.06 15.54
CA GLU A 267 -22.36 -3.81 16.51
C GLU A 267 -22.11 -4.69 17.76
N ASP A 268 -22.07 -4.07 18.93
CA ASP A 268 -21.72 -4.63 20.25
C ASP A 268 -20.23 -4.83 20.62
N SER A 269 -19.26 -4.46 19.77
CA SER A 269 -17.86 -4.42 20.17
C SER A 269 -17.13 -3.15 19.71
N ASN A 270 -16.53 -2.43 20.66
CA ASN A 270 -15.68 -1.24 20.42
C ASN A 270 -14.36 -1.58 19.69
N VAL A 271 -14.31 -2.68 18.93
CA VAL A 271 -13.14 -3.10 18.18
C VAL A 271 -13.20 -2.44 16.81
N PRO A 272 -12.26 -1.53 16.49
CA PRO A 272 -12.15 -0.98 15.14
C PRO A 272 -11.73 -2.09 14.18
N VAL A 273 -12.45 -2.24 13.07
CA VAL A 273 -12.12 -3.20 12.01
C VAL A 273 -11.78 -2.43 10.74
N ASP A 274 -10.64 -2.79 10.15
CA ASP A 274 -10.30 -2.37 8.79
C ASP A 274 -10.96 -3.34 7.79
N GLN A 275 -11.60 -2.81 6.75
CA GLN A 275 -12.33 -3.59 5.77
C GLN A 275 -11.59 -3.56 4.43
N LEU A 276 -11.37 -4.74 3.84
CA LEU A 276 -11.03 -4.94 2.43
C LEU A 276 -12.22 -5.58 1.74
N GLU A 277 -12.74 -4.95 0.70
CA GLU A 277 -13.85 -5.47 -0.10
C GLU A 277 -13.38 -5.76 -1.52
N LEU A 278 -13.67 -6.97 -1.98
CA LEU A 278 -13.35 -7.45 -3.33
C LEU A 278 -14.62 -7.97 -3.98
N ASP A 279 -14.99 -7.35 -5.09
CA ASP A 279 -16.08 -7.84 -5.94
C ASP A 279 -15.56 -8.90 -6.90
N CYS A 280 -16.27 -10.03 -6.96
CA CYS A 280 -15.97 -11.12 -7.88
C CYS A 280 -17.00 -11.15 -9.01
N TRP A 281 -16.55 -10.81 -10.22
CA TRP A 281 -17.32 -11.03 -11.43
C TRP A 281 -17.04 -12.41 -12.01
N LYS A 282 -18.11 -13.19 -12.24
CA LYS A 282 -18.02 -14.61 -12.62
C LYS A 282 -17.46 -14.87 -14.02
N SER A 283 -17.30 -13.84 -14.83
CA SER A 283 -16.78 -13.96 -16.19
C SER A 283 -15.42 -13.26 -16.27
N LEU A 284 -14.50 -13.85 -17.03
CA LEU A 284 -13.24 -13.20 -17.33
C LEU A 284 -13.48 -11.99 -18.24
N LEU A 285 -13.06 -10.82 -17.78
CA LEU A 285 -12.97 -9.63 -18.63
C LEU A 285 -11.93 -9.88 -19.71
N THR A 286 -12.36 -9.79 -20.96
CA THR A 286 -11.50 -9.90 -22.13
C THR A 286 -11.44 -8.56 -22.84
N PHE A 287 -10.41 -8.36 -23.64
CA PHE A 287 -10.30 -7.16 -24.45
C PHE A 287 -11.52 -6.99 -25.36
N CYS A 288 -11.92 -5.73 -25.56
CA CYS A 288 -12.95 -5.41 -26.52
C CYS A 288 -12.52 -5.93 -27.91
N PRO A 289 -13.31 -6.80 -28.57
CA PRO A 289 -12.91 -7.46 -29.82
C PRO A 289 -12.71 -6.48 -30.99
N LEU A 290 -13.13 -5.22 -30.82
CA LEU A 290 -12.97 -4.14 -31.79
C LEU A 290 -11.63 -3.40 -31.65
N LEU A 291 -10.85 -3.65 -30.59
CA LEU A 291 -9.52 -3.06 -30.42
C LEU A 291 -8.55 -3.69 -31.42
N ARG A 292 -7.91 -2.84 -32.23
CA ARG A 292 -6.92 -3.27 -33.24
C ARG A 292 -5.68 -3.86 -32.58
N ASP A 293 -5.21 -3.22 -31.52
CA ASP A 293 -4.06 -3.66 -30.72
C ASP A 293 -4.46 -3.54 -29.24
N PRO A 294 -5.01 -4.62 -28.67
CA PRO A 294 -5.43 -4.60 -27.28
C PRO A 294 -4.27 -4.50 -26.28
N GLU A 295 -3.10 -5.05 -26.63
CA GLU A 295 -1.92 -5.08 -25.75
C GLU A 295 -1.33 -3.69 -25.54
N SER A 296 -1.40 -2.83 -26.56
CA SER A 296 -0.94 -1.43 -26.46
C SER A 296 -2.03 -0.46 -26.01
N TYR A 297 -3.28 -0.90 -25.83
CA TYR A 297 -4.41 0.01 -25.59
C TYR A 297 -4.47 0.40 -24.12
N VAL A 298 -4.09 1.66 -23.84
CA VAL A 298 -4.28 2.29 -22.53
C VAL A 298 -5.47 3.24 -22.62
N PRO A 299 -6.63 2.87 -22.05
CA PRO A 299 -7.84 3.72 -22.10
C PRO A 299 -7.71 5.00 -21.27
N ASP A 300 -6.91 4.97 -20.21
CA ASP A 300 -6.67 6.09 -19.31
C ASP A 300 -5.54 6.96 -19.86
N VAL A 301 -5.88 7.84 -20.81
CA VAL A 301 -4.92 8.69 -21.54
C VAL A 301 -4.41 9.89 -20.73
N VAL A 302 -5.07 10.23 -19.62
CA VAL A 302 -4.68 11.34 -18.73
C VAL A 302 -4.40 10.80 -17.34
N ASP A 303 -3.17 10.97 -16.88
CA ASP A 303 -2.77 10.69 -15.50
C ASP A 303 -3.09 11.90 -14.61
N LEU A 304 -4.19 11.79 -13.85
CA LEU A 304 -4.62 12.87 -12.95
C LEU A 304 -3.76 12.95 -11.68
N ASN A 305 -2.85 11.99 -11.43
CA ASN A 305 -1.86 12.11 -10.37
C ASN A 305 -0.81 13.16 -10.73
N ALA A 306 -0.33 13.14 -11.98
CA ALA A 306 0.72 14.04 -12.47
C ALA A 306 0.17 15.38 -12.98
N ASP A 307 -1.00 15.39 -13.64
CA ASP A 307 -1.59 16.60 -14.23
C ASP A 307 -2.54 17.29 -13.24
N LEU A 308 -2.04 18.34 -12.57
CA LEU A 308 -2.82 19.15 -11.63
C LEU A 308 -4.00 19.86 -12.29
N GLU A 309 -3.83 20.41 -13.49
CA GLU A 309 -4.87 21.20 -14.17
C GLU A 309 -6.01 20.28 -14.61
N ALA A 310 -5.69 19.16 -15.25
CA ALA A 310 -6.68 18.16 -15.63
C ALA A 310 -7.39 17.58 -14.41
N ARG A 311 -6.66 17.30 -13.32
CA ARG A 311 -7.25 16.81 -12.06
C ARG A 311 -8.26 17.80 -11.48
N GLU A 312 -7.90 19.09 -11.38
CA GLU A 312 -8.84 20.09 -10.86
C GLU A 312 -10.08 20.22 -11.74
N TYR A 313 -9.90 20.21 -13.06
CA TYR A 313 -11.00 20.24 -14.02
C TYR A 313 -11.96 19.06 -13.81
N TRP A 314 -11.44 17.83 -13.85
CA TRP A 314 -12.27 16.63 -13.75
C TRP A 314 -12.94 16.52 -12.37
N LEU A 315 -12.22 16.75 -11.28
CA LEU A 315 -12.82 16.71 -9.93
C LEU A 315 -13.97 17.71 -9.79
N ASN A 316 -13.84 18.91 -10.35
CA ASN A 316 -14.92 19.90 -10.36
C ASN A 316 -16.11 19.45 -11.22
N CYS A 317 -15.86 18.94 -12.43
CA CYS A 317 -16.92 18.40 -13.30
C CYS A 317 -17.72 17.29 -12.61
N PHE A 318 -17.04 16.34 -11.96
CA PHE A 318 -17.67 15.26 -11.22
C PHE A 318 -18.48 15.79 -10.01
N LYS A 319 -17.92 16.76 -9.27
CA LYS A 319 -18.60 17.42 -8.15
C LYS A 319 -19.88 18.16 -8.57
N GLU A 320 -19.88 18.81 -9.73
CA GLU A 320 -21.08 19.47 -10.27
C GLU A 320 -22.12 18.46 -10.79
N SER A 321 -21.65 17.34 -11.36
CA SER A 321 -22.50 16.32 -11.95
C SER A 321 -23.22 15.42 -10.94
N VAL A 322 -22.74 15.32 -9.69
CA VAL A 322 -23.28 14.41 -8.65
C VAL A 322 -24.79 14.56 -8.43
N ASN A 323 -25.33 15.78 -8.59
CA ASN A 323 -26.76 16.03 -8.46
C ASN A 323 -27.57 15.25 -9.50
N LYS A 324 -27.07 15.16 -10.74
CA LYS A 324 -27.73 14.42 -11.82
C LYS A 324 -27.78 12.92 -11.53
N PHE A 325 -26.70 12.38 -10.96
CA PHE A 325 -26.65 10.98 -10.54
C PHE A 325 -27.61 10.70 -9.38
N ALA A 326 -27.68 11.58 -8.38
CA ALA A 326 -28.61 11.45 -7.26
C ALA A 326 -30.08 11.54 -7.70
N GLU A 327 -30.42 12.50 -8.58
CA GLU A 327 -31.76 12.62 -9.16
C GLU A 327 -32.16 11.36 -9.94
N ARG A 328 -31.22 10.82 -10.73
CA ARG A 328 -31.43 9.58 -11.48
C ARG A 328 -31.63 8.38 -10.57
N ALA A 329 -30.84 8.28 -9.51
CA ALA A 329 -30.96 7.23 -8.50
C ALA A 329 -32.35 7.24 -7.84
N ILE A 330 -32.84 8.41 -7.43
CA ILE A 330 -34.20 8.56 -6.88
C ILE A 330 -35.25 8.14 -7.90
N ALA A 331 -35.13 8.59 -9.15
CA ALA A 331 -36.07 8.27 -10.22
C ALA A 331 -36.14 6.77 -10.55
N SER A 332 -35.06 6.01 -10.30
CA SER A 332 -35.03 4.56 -10.52
C SER A 332 -35.83 3.75 -9.50
N GLN A 333 -36.20 4.36 -8.36
CA GLN A 333 -36.92 3.68 -7.28
C GLN A 333 -38.08 4.56 -6.76
N PRO A 334 -39.10 4.84 -7.59
CA PRO A 334 -40.16 5.80 -7.26
C PRO A 334 -41.01 5.38 -6.04
N ASP A 335 -41.10 4.07 -5.77
CA ASP A 335 -41.90 3.52 -4.67
C ASP A 335 -41.13 3.48 -3.33
N SER A 336 -39.84 3.84 -3.31
CA SER A 336 -39.02 3.82 -2.09
C SER A 336 -39.13 5.13 -1.31
N ASN A 337 -39.64 5.03 -0.07
CA ASN A 337 -39.72 6.15 0.88
C ASN A 337 -38.36 6.60 1.45
N THR A 338 -37.30 5.79 1.28
CA THR A 338 -35.93 6.09 1.75
C THR A 338 -35.02 6.61 0.64
N SER A 339 -35.47 6.60 -0.63
CA SER A 339 -34.66 6.96 -1.80
C SER A 339 -34.03 8.35 -1.70
N GLN A 340 -34.79 9.35 -1.26
CA GLN A 340 -34.29 10.73 -1.12
C GLN A 340 -33.17 10.84 -0.08
N GLU A 341 -33.33 10.18 1.07
CA GLU A 341 -32.33 10.23 2.15
C GLU A 341 -31.07 9.46 1.77
N ARG A 342 -31.20 8.27 1.16
CA ARG A 342 -30.06 7.50 0.64
C ARG A 342 -29.29 8.29 -0.42
N ALA A 343 -29.99 8.96 -1.34
CA ALA A 343 -29.36 9.81 -2.35
C ALA A 343 -28.63 11.03 -1.75
N ARG A 344 -29.14 11.60 -0.64
CA ARG A 344 -28.47 12.66 0.10
C ARG A 344 -27.15 12.16 0.71
N LEU A 345 -27.19 11.02 1.40
CA LEU A 345 -26.01 10.40 2.01
C LEU A 345 -24.95 9.99 0.97
N PHE A 346 -25.39 9.41 -0.15
CA PHE A 346 -24.57 9.14 -1.33
C PHE A 346 -23.78 10.38 -1.78
N LYS A 347 -24.48 11.50 -1.97
CA LYS A 347 -23.87 12.74 -2.45
C LYS A 347 -22.84 13.28 -1.45
N GLU A 348 -23.17 13.28 -0.17
CA GLU A 348 -22.25 13.76 0.89
C GLU A 348 -20.98 12.91 0.95
N LYS A 349 -21.13 11.58 0.90
CA LYS A 349 -19.98 10.65 0.89
C LYS A 349 -19.12 10.82 -0.37
N TYR A 350 -19.74 10.94 -1.56
CA TYR A 350 -19.00 11.14 -2.80
C TYR A 350 -18.25 12.47 -2.86
N ILE A 351 -18.87 13.57 -2.43
CA ILE A 351 -18.19 14.88 -2.39
C ILE A 351 -17.01 14.84 -1.43
N SER A 352 -17.18 14.24 -0.25
CA SER A 352 -16.08 14.07 0.71
C SER A 352 -14.91 13.29 0.10
N ARG A 353 -15.19 12.24 -0.67
CA ARG A 353 -14.19 11.46 -1.41
C ARG A 353 -13.45 12.28 -2.46
N LEU A 354 -14.16 13.10 -3.25
CA LEU A 354 -13.53 13.99 -4.23
C LEU A 354 -12.64 15.04 -3.57
N ASP A 355 -13.10 15.64 -2.47
CA ASP A 355 -12.33 16.62 -1.71
C ASP A 355 -11.06 15.99 -1.09
N HIS A 356 -11.12 14.72 -0.70
CA HIS A 356 -9.94 13.96 -0.28
C HIS A 356 -8.96 13.69 -1.43
N LEU A 357 -9.44 13.23 -2.58
CA LEU A 357 -8.63 13.00 -3.80
C LEU A 357 -7.95 14.28 -4.30
N LYS A 358 -8.57 15.45 -4.08
CA LYS A 358 -7.95 16.74 -4.37
C LYS A 358 -6.68 16.96 -3.55
N GLN A 359 -6.66 16.52 -2.29
CA GLN A 359 -5.53 16.67 -1.37
C GLN A 359 -4.53 15.51 -1.47
N GLN A 360 -5.00 14.30 -1.73
CA GLN A 360 -4.22 13.05 -1.78
C GLN A 360 -4.65 12.24 -3.02
N PRO A 361 -4.14 12.57 -4.22
CA PRO A 361 -4.62 11.96 -5.47
C PRO A 361 -4.31 10.46 -5.56
N PHE A 362 -3.19 10.02 -4.97
CA PHE A 362 -2.71 8.64 -4.99
C PHE A 362 -3.33 7.72 -3.93
N ALA A 363 -4.27 8.22 -3.10
CA ALA A 363 -4.77 7.49 -1.93
C ALA A 363 -5.40 6.13 -2.25
N TYR A 364 -5.81 5.91 -3.51
CA TYR A 364 -6.51 4.73 -3.99
C TYR A 364 -5.93 4.16 -5.29
N GLY A 365 -4.63 4.35 -5.53
CA GLY A 365 -3.97 3.94 -6.78
C GLY A 365 -3.87 5.09 -7.78
N ASN A 366 -3.93 4.77 -9.08
CA ASN A 366 -3.92 5.79 -10.12
C ASN A 366 -5.26 6.53 -10.18
N LEU A 367 -5.20 7.86 -10.11
CA LEU A 367 -6.38 8.69 -10.32
C LEU A 367 -6.58 8.90 -11.81
N THR A 368 -7.70 8.39 -12.33
CA THR A 368 -8.09 8.53 -13.73
C THR A 368 -9.55 8.94 -13.83
N VAL A 369 -9.99 9.37 -15.01
CA VAL A 369 -11.42 9.66 -15.23
C VAL A 369 -12.27 8.42 -15.03
N ARG A 370 -11.76 7.24 -15.42
CA ARG A 370 -12.43 5.97 -15.16
C ARG A 370 -12.56 5.71 -13.66
N SER A 371 -11.49 5.87 -12.88
CA SER A 371 -11.57 5.57 -11.45
C SER A 371 -12.58 6.50 -10.72
N LEU A 372 -12.80 7.72 -11.21
CA LEU A 372 -13.87 8.61 -10.75
C LEU A 372 -15.29 8.13 -11.11
N LEU A 373 -15.48 7.54 -12.30
CA LEU A 373 -16.75 6.92 -12.72
C LEU A 373 -17.05 5.66 -11.90
N ASP A 374 -16.07 4.77 -11.77
CA ASP A 374 -16.18 3.55 -10.98
C ASP A 374 -16.55 3.90 -9.52
N THR A 375 -15.93 4.94 -8.96
CA THR A 375 -16.25 5.43 -7.61
C THR A 375 -17.72 5.88 -7.47
N ILE A 376 -18.31 6.51 -8.49
CA ILE A 376 -19.74 6.87 -8.47
C ILE A 376 -20.60 5.60 -8.46
N GLU A 377 -20.33 4.67 -9.37
CA GLU A 377 -21.08 3.43 -9.49
C GLU A 377 -21.04 2.63 -8.20
N HIS A 378 -19.86 2.57 -7.57
CA HIS A 378 -19.69 1.95 -6.27
C HIS A 378 -20.63 2.62 -5.27
N TYR A 379 -20.54 3.93 -5.04
CA TYR A 379 -21.37 4.57 -4.01
C TYR A 379 -22.86 4.45 -4.31
N LEU A 380 -23.27 4.43 -5.58
CA LEU A 380 -24.66 4.13 -5.92
C LEU A 380 -25.08 2.74 -5.41
N LYS A 381 -24.27 1.70 -5.66
CA LYS A 381 -24.53 0.35 -5.14
C LYS A 381 -24.56 0.30 -3.61
N GLU A 382 -23.62 0.96 -2.94
CA GLU A 382 -23.56 0.99 -1.46
C GLU A 382 -24.84 1.60 -0.85
N PHE A 383 -25.37 2.65 -1.47
CA PHE A 383 -26.61 3.28 -1.02
C PHE A 383 -27.86 2.63 -1.64
N ASP A 384 -27.79 1.34 -1.99
CA ASP A 384 -28.89 0.51 -2.50
C ASP A 384 -29.51 1.01 -3.83
N PHE A 385 -28.68 1.54 -4.73
CA PHE A 385 -29.04 1.89 -6.10
C PHE A 385 -28.24 1.03 -7.10
N PRO A 386 -28.62 -0.24 -7.31
CA PRO A 386 -27.78 -1.22 -8.02
C PRO A 386 -27.59 -0.90 -9.51
N ASP A 387 -28.63 -0.42 -10.19
CA ASP A 387 -28.56 0.06 -11.57
C ASP A 387 -29.65 1.12 -11.84
N PRO A 388 -29.34 2.42 -11.63
CA PRO A 388 -30.27 3.51 -11.92
C PRO A 388 -30.61 3.69 -13.41
N TYR A 389 -29.88 3.00 -14.29
CA TYR A 389 -29.92 3.17 -15.73
C TYR A 389 -30.57 1.97 -16.47
N LEU A 390 -30.92 0.90 -15.76
CA LEU A 390 -31.51 -0.32 -16.32
C LEU A 390 -32.70 -0.05 -17.26
N GLU A 391 -33.57 0.89 -16.89
CA GLU A 391 -34.77 1.24 -17.68
C GLU A 391 -34.53 2.38 -18.69
N VAL A 392 -33.31 2.92 -18.78
CA VAL A 392 -32.96 3.89 -19.82
C VAL A 392 -32.74 3.12 -21.11
N SER A 393 -33.66 3.26 -22.06
CA SER A 393 -33.38 2.84 -23.43
C SER A 393 -32.20 3.65 -23.96
N LEU A 394 -31.07 2.97 -24.18
CA LEU A 394 -29.96 3.51 -24.96
C LEU A 394 -30.46 3.69 -26.40
N ILE A 395 -30.68 4.95 -26.78
CA ILE A 395 -31.13 5.36 -28.12
C ILE A 395 -29.99 5.18 -29.12
#